data_AF-A0A151AXX0-F1
#
_entry.id   AF-A0A151AXX0-F1
#
_cell.length_a   1.000
_cell.length_b   1.000
_cell.length_c   1.000
_cell.angle_alpha   90.00
_cell.angle_beta   90.00
_cell.angle_gamma   90.00
#
_symmetry.space_group_name_H-M   'P 1'
#
loop_
_entity.id
_entity.type
_entity.pdbx_description
1 polymer ?
#
loop_
_entity_poly.entity_id
_entity_poly.type
_entity_poly.pdbx_seq_one_letter_code
_entity_poly.pdbx_strand_id
1 'polypeptide(L)'
;MKVVNLLAAVDAGKCRGCKTCEKVCPVLAIKVENRKAVVDAERCRGCAACEQRCPDYAITMVKREQPVVVKVDVSAVDYARVEDLCRRARLNPEQIICYCTATRAEEVAAAILQGARSPEEVSFLTGARTGCKVECIQPILRLLEAAGIKPEPPQGGWQWYGRTVTVWEIPEEVKHKYATRGFYFDEDIKLLDRVVAAPVQGRRDS
;
A
#
# COMPACT_ATOMS: atom_id res chain seq x y z
N MET A 1 -9.67 -6.90 -7.25
CA MET A 1 -8.96 -7.80 -8.20
C MET A 1 -8.33 -6.98 -9.33
N LYS A 2 -7.02 -7.13 -9.57
CA LYS A 2 -6.28 -6.46 -10.65
C LYS A 2 -5.63 -7.49 -11.57
N VAL A 3 -5.79 -7.34 -12.88
CA VAL A 3 -5.07 -8.16 -13.87
C VAL A 3 -3.81 -7.43 -14.32
N VAL A 4 -2.65 -8.04 -14.14
CA VAL A 4 -1.35 -7.50 -14.52
C VAL A 4 -0.93 -8.10 -15.86
N ASN A 5 -0.98 -7.29 -16.91
CA ASN A 5 -0.63 -7.68 -18.28
C ASN A 5 0.78 -7.25 -18.70
N LEU A 6 1.48 -6.46 -17.87
CA LEU A 6 2.78 -5.90 -18.20
C LEU A 6 3.88 -6.41 -17.26
N LEU A 7 5.08 -6.56 -17.80
CA LEU A 7 6.31 -6.97 -17.12
C LEU A 7 7.42 -5.99 -17.47
N ALA A 8 8.29 -5.68 -16.51
CA ALA A 8 9.48 -4.89 -16.78
C ALA A 8 10.54 -5.78 -17.44
N ALA A 9 11.10 -5.33 -18.56
CA ALA A 9 12.24 -5.96 -19.23
C ALA A 9 13.45 -5.02 -19.16
N VAL A 10 14.64 -5.59 -18.95
CA VAL A 10 15.89 -4.82 -18.82
C VAL A 10 16.78 -5.02 -20.03
N ASP A 11 17.20 -3.94 -20.67
CA ASP A 11 18.28 -3.91 -21.64
C ASP A 11 19.63 -3.88 -20.90
N ALA A 12 20.33 -5.02 -20.89
CA ALA A 12 21.62 -5.15 -20.23
C ALA A 12 22.71 -4.27 -20.86
N GLY A 13 22.62 -3.90 -22.13
CA GLY A 13 23.58 -3.03 -22.81
C GLY A 13 23.51 -1.59 -22.32
N LYS A 14 22.30 -1.11 -22.02
CA LYS A 14 22.08 0.26 -21.50
C LYS A 14 22.18 0.34 -19.97
N CYS A 15 21.87 -0.74 -19.26
CA CYS A 15 21.84 -0.72 -17.80
C CYS A 15 23.23 -0.47 -17.20
N ARG A 16 23.40 0.61 -16.43
CA ARG A 16 24.66 0.90 -15.71
C ARG A 16 24.67 0.46 -14.24
N GLY A 17 23.59 -0.16 -13.75
CA GLY A 17 23.51 -0.69 -12.39
C GLY A 17 23.38 0.36 -11.28
N CYS A 18 22.76 1.51 -11.56
CA CYS A 18 22.64 2.64 -10.61
C CYS A 18 21.68 2.42 -9.42
N LYS A 19 20.97 1.29 -9.38
CA LYS A 19 20.01 0.87 -8.33
C LYS A 19 18.76 1.74 -8.16
N THR A 20 18.54 2.76 -8.99
CA THR A 20 17.32 3.59 -8.90
C THR A 20 16.04 2.75 -9.01
N CYS A 21 16.01 1.76 -9.91
CA CYS A 21 14.86 0.89 -10.09
C CYS A 21 14.52 0.04 -8.86
N GLU A 22 15.53 -0.46 -8.14
CA GLU A 22 15.39 -1.22 -6.90
C GLU A 22 14.73 -0.37 -5.81
N LYS A 23 15.21 0.86 -5.65
CA LYS A 23 14.73 1.80 -4.62
C LYS A 23 13.27 2.19 -4.77
N VAL A 24 12.71 2.17 -6.00
CA VAL A 24 11.34 2.63 -6.30
C VAL A 24 10.32 1.51 -6.45
N CYS A 25 10.74 0.23 -6.46
CA CYS A 25 9.84 -0.89 -6.71
C CYS A 25 8.98 -1.26 -5.48
N PRO A 26 7.65 -0.96 -5.47
CA PRO A 26 6.75 -1.14 -4.32
C PRO A 26 6.56 -2.59 -3.85
N VAL A 27 7.09 -3.52 -4.63
CA VAL A 27 6.96 -4.96 -4.42
C VAL A 27 8.32 -5.65 -4.51
N LEU A 28 9.44 -4.94 -4.46
CA LEU A 28 10.79 -5.54 -4.47
C LEU A 28 11.03 -6.55 -5.61
N ALA A 29 10.42 -6.33 -6.77
CA ALA A 29 10.48 -7.25 -7.91
C ALA A 29 11.66 -6.97 -8.87
N ILE A 30 12.58 -6.08 -8.52
CA ILE A 30 13.76 -5.79 -9.31
C ILE A 30 14.94 -5.50 -8.38
N LYS A 31 16.09 -6.11 -8.65
CA LYS A 31 17.33 -5.96 -7.88
C LYS A 31 18.50 -5.74 -8.82
N VAL A 32 19.56 -5.07 -8.37
CA VAL A 32 20.81 -4.98 -9.15
C VAL A 32 21.81 -6.02 -8.67
N GLU A 33 22.12 -6.96 -9.55
CA GLU A 33 23.06 -8.06 -9.35
C GLU A 33 24.15 -8.00 -10.42
N ASN A 34 25.42 -8.19 -10.05
CA ASN A 34 26.54 -8.11 -10.99
C ASN A 34 26.54 -6.83 -11.88
N ARG A 35 26.16 -5.69 -11.26
CA ARG A 35 26.01 -4.37 -11.90
C ARG A 35 24.88 -4.28 -12.96
N LYS A 36 23.95 -5.23 -13.01
CA LYS A 36 22.80 -5.21 -13.93
C LYS A 36 21.50 -5.43 -13.17
N ALA A 37 20.43 -4.77 -13.61
CA ALA A 37 19.11 -4.98 -13.01
C ALA A 37 18.53 -6.31 -13.48
N VAL A 38 17.97 -7.08 -12.55
CA VAL A 38 17.31 -8.37 -12.78
C VAL A 38 15.90 -8.28 -12.21
N VAL A 39 14.90 -8.64 -13.01
CA VAL A 39 13.48 -8.57 -12.65
C VAL A 39 12.98 -9.95 -12.23
N ASP A 40 12.35 -10.02 -11.07
CA ASP A 40 11.52 -11.14 -10.65
C ASP A 40 10.15 -11.01 -11.35
N ALA A 41 9.93 -11.88 -12.33
CA ALA A 41 8.74 -11.86 -13.16
C ALA A 41 7.47 -12.25 -12.38
N GLU A 42 7.56 -13.10 -11.37
CA GLU A 42 6.42 -13.53 -10.56
C GLU A 42 5.97 -12.39 -9.63
N ARG A 43 6.95 -11.67 -9.09
CA ARG A 43 6.72 -10.59 -8.12
C ARG A 43 6.33 -9.27 -8.77
N CYS A 44 6.73 -9.04 -10.03
CA CYS A 44 6.48 -7.78 -10.72
C CYS A 44 4.98 -7.49 -10.91
N ARG A 45 4.50 -6.34 -10.41
CA ARG A 45 3.10 -5.92 -10.56
C ARG A 45 2.83 -4.94 -11.71
N GLY A 46 3.76 -4.86 -12.66
CA GLY A 46 3.60 -4.12 -13.92
C GLY A 46 3.36 -2.62 -13.75
N CYS A 47 3.89 -2.01 -12.69
CA CYS A 47 3.54 -0.64 -12.28
C CYS A 47 4.39 0.47 -12.91
N ALA A 48 5.30 0.14 -13.84
CA ALA A 48 6.17 1.04 -14.57
C ALA A 48 7.10 1.98 -13.75
N ALA A 49 7.13 1.92 -12.42
CA ALA A 49 7.99 2.80 -11.60
C ALA A 49 9.47 2.71 -11.97
N CYS A 50 9.96 1.51 -12.23
CA CYS A 50 11.38 1.29 -12.57
C CYS A 50 11.72 1.85 -13.96
N GLU A 51 10.84 1.67 -14.94
CA GLU A 51 10.95 2.29 -16.28
C GLU A 51 10.99 3.82 -16.17
N GLN A 52 9.98 4.41 -15.52
CA GLN A 52 9.84 5.87 -15.39
C GLN A 52 11.01 6.55 -14.68
N ARG A 53 11.76 5.81 -13.85
CA ARG A 53 12.88 6.34 -13.05
C ARG A 53 14.24 5.88 -13.54
N CYS A 54 14.32 5.08 -14.60
CA CYS A 54 15.61 4.68 -15.14
C CYS A 54 16.25 5.87 -15.89
N PRO A 55 17.39 6.41 -15.42
CA PRO A 55 18.03 7.56 -16.08
C PRO A 55 18.63 7.20 -17.45
N ASP A 56 18.89 5.91 -17.68
CA ASP A 56 19.52 5.40 -18.91
C ASP A 56 18.50 4.82 -19.90
N TYR A 57 17.20 4.88 -19.58
CA TYR A 57 16.13 4.28 -20.38
C TYR A 57 16.39 2.79 -20.71
N ALA A 58 17.00 2.08 -19.76
CA ALA A 58 17.38 0.67 -19.90
C ALA A 58 16.26 -0.30 -19.54
N ILE A 59 15.07 0.19 -19.19
CA ILE A 59 13.93 -0.63 -18.77
C ILE A 59 12.72 -0.25 -19.63
N THR A 60 11.98 -1.25 -20.11
CA THR A 60 10.72 -1.07 -20.85
C THR A 60 9.64 -1.96 -20.29
N MET A 61 8.38 -1.57 -20.44
CA MET A 61 7.24 -2.42 -20.11
C MET A 61 6.81 -3.26 -21.32
N VAL A 62 6.93 -4.58 -21.20
CA VAL A 62 6.54 -5.55 -22.23
C VAL A 62 5.28 -6.31 -21.82
N LYS A 63 4.56 -6.87 -22.81
CA LYS A 63 3.41 -7.74 -22.55
C LYS A 63 3.86 -9.02 -21.84
N ARG A 64 3.13 -9.42 -20.80
CA ARG A 64 3.26 -10.74 -20.18
C ARG A 64 2.64 -11.80 -21.07
N GLU A 65 3.34 -12.91 -21.25
CA GLU A 65 2.77 -14.10 -21.88
C GLU A 65 1.59 -14.64 -21.07
N GLN A 66 1.74 -14.68 -19.74
CA GLN A 66 0.71 -15.11 -18.81
C GLN A 66 0.35 -13.97 -17.85
N PRO A 67 -0.85 -13.36 -18.01
CA PRO A 67 -1.33 -12.34 -17.09
C PRO A 67 -1.46 -12.86 -15.66
N VAL A 68 -1.11 -12.03 -14.68
CA VAL A 68 -1.22 -12.37 -13.25
C VAL A 68 -2.42 -11.67 -12.64
N VAL A 69 -3.28 -12.43 -11.96
CA VAL A 69 -4.41 -11.87 -11.21
C VAL A 69 -3.99 -11.62 -9.78
N VAL A 70 -4.03 -10.36 -9.36
CA VAL A 70 -3.75 -9.93 -7.99
C VAL A 70 -5.07 -9.73 -7.26
N LYS A 71 -5.31 -10.57 -6.26
CA LYS A 71 -6.46 -10.50 -5.36
C LYS A 71 -6.09 -11.13 -4.02
N VAL A 72 -6.64 -10.59 -2.95
CA VAL A 72 -6.63 -11.23 -1.64
C VAL A 72 -7.98 -11.88 -1.43
N ASP A 73 -7.99 -13.13 -0.99
CA ASP A 73 -9.23 -13.79 -0.59
C ASP A 73 -9.57 -13.40 0.85
N VAL A 74 -10.50 -12.46 1.00
CA VAL A 74 -10.98 -12.00 2.31
C VAL A 74 -11.86 -13.09 2.98
N SER A 75 -12.44 -14.02 2.22
CA SER A 75 -13.26 -15.09 2.79
C SER A 75 -12.44 -16.20 3.45
N ALA A 76 -11.14 -16.27 3.15
CA ALA A 76 -10.20 -17.22 3.75
C ALA A 76 -9.76 -16.85 5.18
N VAL A 77 -10.22 -15.71 5.72
CA VAL A 77 -9.92 -15.25 7.08
C VAL A 77 -11.21 -15.00 7.85
N ASP A 78 -11.14 -15.17 9.17
CA ASP A 78 -12.24 -14.77 10.06
C ASP A 78 -12.49 -13.26 9.92
N TYR A 79 -13.68 -12.92 9.42
CA TYR A 79 -14.03 -11.56 9.11
C TYR A 79 -14.18 -10.67 10.36
N ALA A 80 -14.54 -11.25 11.51
CA ALA A 80 -14.57 -10.48 12.76
C ALA A 80 -13.18 -9.93 13.10
N ARG A 81 -12.12 -10.68 12.79
CA ARG A 81 -10.73 -10.23 12.95
C ARG A 81 -10.33 -9.17 11.92
N VAL A 82 -10.85 -9.27 10.70
CA VAL A 82 -10.65 -8.24 9.65
C VAL A 82 -11.26 -6.92 10.12
N GLU A 83 -12.51 -6.97 10.58
CA GLU A 83 -13.24 -5.80 11.06
C GLU A 83 -12.58 -5.17 12.29
N ASP A 84 -12.21 -5.96 13.29
CA ASP A 84 -11.45 -5.50 14.46
C ASP A 84 -10.17 -4.77 14.05
N LEU A 85 -9.37 -5.36 13.15
CA LEU A 85 -8.11 -4.77 12.72
C LEU A 85 -8.33 -3.44 11.99
N CYS A 86 -9.30 -3.38 11.07
CA CYS A 86 -9.66 -2.14 10.37
C CYS A 86 -10.09 -1.05 11.36
N ARG A 87 -10.97 -1.39 12.32
CA ARG A 87 -11.49 -0.42 13.30
C ARG A 87 -10.40 0.07 14.25
N ARG A 88 -9.50 -0.79 14.72
CA ARG A 88 -8.32 -0.38 15.51
C ARG A 88 -7.38 0.54 14.73
N ALA A 89 -7.27 0.33 13.42
CA ALA A 89 -6.56 1.24 12.53
C ALA A 89 -7.34 2.52 12.19
N ARG A 90 -8.54 2.74 12.75
CA ARG A 90 -9.47 3.86 12.48
C ARG A 90 -9.88 3.93 11.00
N LEU A 91 -10.24 2.77 10.43
CA LEU A 91 -10.73 2.62 9.06
C LEU A 91 -12.01 1.79 9.06
N ASN A 92 -12.97 2.17 8.21
CA ASN A 92 -14.07 1.28 7.87
C ASN A 92 -13.53 0.15 6.94
N PRO A 93 -13.93 -1.13 7.10
CA PRO A 93 -13.47 -2.21 6.24
C PRO A 93 -13.68 -1.97 4.73
N GLU A 94 -14.76 -1.29 4.34
CA GLU A 94 -15.07 -1.00 2.93
C GLU A 94 -14.34 0.24 2.39
N GLN A 95 -13.64 0.98 3.24
CA GLN A 95 -12.96 2.20 2.82
C GLN A 95 -11.90 1.88 1.77
N ILE A 96 -11.94 2.59 0.65
CA ILE A 96 -10.92 2.47 -0.40
C ILE A 96 -9.61 3.06 0.13
N ILE A 97 -8.57 2.25 0.16
CA ILE A 97 -7.21 2.64 0.52
C ILE A 97 -6.41 3.04 -0.73
N CYS A 98 -6.56 2.31 -1.82
CA CYS A 98 -5.85 2.60 -3.07
C CYS A 98 -6.83 2.74 -4.23
N TYR A 99 -7.12 3.98 -4.61
CA TYR A 99 -8.02 4.29 -5.73
C TYR A 99 -7.56 3.71 -7.06
N CYS A 100 -6.25 3.70 -7.33
CA CYS A 100 -5.71 3.17 -8.59
C CYS A 100 -5.93 1.66 -8.77
N THR A 101 -6.09 0.91 -7.69
CA THR A 101 -6.31 -0.55 -7.73
C THR A 101 -7.63 -0.97 -7.11
N ALA A 102 -8.47 0.00 -6.73
CA ALA A 102 -9.69 -0.19 -5.97
C ALA A 102 -9.50 -1.06 -4.71
N THR A 103 -8.31 -1.03 -4.10
CA THR A 103 -8.00 -1.85 -2.92
C THR A 103 -8.68 -1.26 -1.70
N ARG A 104 -9.44 -2.08 -0.97
CA ARG A 104 -10.15 -1.71 0.27
C ARG A 104 -9.34 -2.03 1.52
N ALA A 105 -9.77 -1.48 2.66
CA ALA A 105 -9.17 -1.75 3.96
C ALA A 105 -9.25 -3.23 4.37
N GLU A 106 -10.38 -3.89 4.10
CA GLU A 106 -10.57 -5.32 4.37
C GLU A 106 -9.55 -6.20 3.62
N GLU A 107 -9.17 -5.85 2.39
CA GLU A 107 -8.19 -6.62 1.60
C GLU A 107 -6.78 -6.48 2.20
N VAL A 108 -6.43 -5.29 2.69
CA VAL A 108 -5.15 -5.06 3.37
C VAL A 108 -5.11 -5.77 4.73
N ALA A 109 -6.18 -5.65 5.52
CA ALA A 109 -6.30 -6.34 6.80
C ALA A 109 -6.24 -7.86 6.63
N ALA A 110 -6.95 -8.42 5.64
CA ALA A 110 -6.87 -9.83 5.30
C ALA A 110 -5.45 -10.26 4.89
N ALA A 111 -4.74 -9.45 4.09
CA ALA A 111 -3.35 -9.73 3.72
C ALA A 111 -2.43 -9.80 4.95
N ILE A 112 -2.61 -8.89 5.91
CA ILE A 112 -1.84 -8.88 7.17
C ILE A 112 -2.18 -10.11 8.02
N LEU A 113 -3.45 -10.46 8.14
CA LEU A 113 -3.89 -11.67 8.86
C LEU A 113 -3.39 -12.96 8.21
N GLN A 114 -3.13 -12.94 6.89
CA GLN A 114 -2.50 -14.03 6.13
C GLN A 114 -0.97 -14.02 6.19
N GLY A 115 -0.37 -13.08 6.94
CA GLY A 115 1.06 -13.09 7.26
C GLY A 115 1.88 -11.96 6.62
N ALA A 116 1.28 -11.01 5.90
CA ALA A 116 2.02 -9.85 5.42
C ALA A 116 2.50 -8.97 6.60
N ARG A 117 3.79 -8.65 6.63
CA ARG A 117 4.45 -7.88 7.69
C ARG A 117 5.06 -6.57 7.23
N SER A 118 4.97 -6.26 5.94
CA SER A 118 5.51 -5.03 5.35
C SER A 118 4.58 -4.42 4.31
N PRO A 119 4.67 -3.10 4.07
CA PRO A 119 4.02 -2.44 2.94
C PRO A 119 4.32 -3.11 1.59
N GLU A 120 5.51 -3.67 1.37
CA GLU A 120 5.88 -4.33 0.12
C GLU A 120 5.16 -5.68 -0.06
N GLU A 121 5.01 -6.47 1.01
CA GLU A 121 4.21 -7.69 0.99
C GLU A 121 2.73 -7.40 0.80
N VAL A 122 2.20 -6.39 1.51
CA VAL A 122 0.83 -5.92 1.31
C VAL A 122 0.63 -5.48 -0.15
N SER A 123 1.56 -4.70 -0.70
CA SER A 123 1.50 -4.23 -2.09
C SER A 123 1.59 -5.40 -3.09
N PHE A 124 2.39 -6.41 -2.78
CA PHE A 124 2.49 -7.63 -3.59
C PHE A 124 1.17 -8.39 -3.62
N LEU A 125 0.54 -8.60 -2.46
CA LEU A 125 -0.70 -9.39 -2.34
C LEU A 125 -1.95 -8.65 -2.84
N THR A 126 -2.07 -7.36 -2.54
CA THR A 126 -3.28 -6.56 -2.80
C THR A 126 -3.21 -5.74 -4.10
N GLY A 127 -1.99 -5.47 -4.58
CA GLY A 127 -1.76 -4.52 -5.67
C GLY A 127 -1.76 -3.06 -5.22
N ALA A 128 -2.02 -2.73 -3.96
CA ALA A 128 -1.87 -1.36 -3.47
C ALA A 128 -0.47 -0.81 -3.81
N ARG A 129 -0.34 0.51 -4.00
CA ARG A 129 0.91 1.21 -4.40
C ARG A 129 1.44 0.83 -5.80
N THR A 130 0.71 0.06 -6.60
CA THR A 130 1.12 -0.29 -7.97
C THR A 130 0.48 0.59 -9.06
N GLY A 131 -0.04 1.76 -8.67
CA GLY A 131 -0.55 2.84 -9.53
C GLY A 131 0.19 4.16 -9.27
N CYS A 132 -0.52 5.19 -8.77
CA CYS A 132 0.04 6.53 -8.55
C CYS A 132 1.11 6.64 -7.42
N LYS A 133 1.10 5.71 -6.45
CA LYS A 133 2.04 5.65 -5.30
C LYS A 133 2.03 6.89 -4.38
N VAL A 134 0.96 7.68 -4.38
CA VAL A 134 0.90 8.91 -3.58
C VAL A 134 0.66 8.57 -2.10
N GLU A 135 -0.59 8.47 -1.64
CA GLU A 135 -0.86 8.35 -0.19
C GLU A 135 -1.35 7.00 0.33
N CYS A 136 -1.61 6.02 -0.56
CA CYS A 136 -2.15 4.73 -0.14
C CYS A 136 -1.23 3.91 0.81
N ILE A 137 0.04 4.31 0.97
CA ILE A 137 0.94 3.71 1.97
C ILE A 137 0.54 4.07 3.41
N GLN A 138 -0.01 5.25 3.66
CA GLN A 138 -0.33 5.71 5.01
C GLN A 138 -1.35 4.79 5.73
N PRO A 139 -2.51 4.45 5.14
CA PRO A 139 -3.43 3.51 5.78
C PRO A 139 -2.87 2.09 5.87
N ILE A 140 -1.96 1.68 4.98
CA ILE A 140 -1.25 0.38 5.10
C ILE A 140 -0.37 0.38 6.37
N LEU A 141 0.40 1.44 6.61
CA LEU A 141 1.22 1.59 7.82
C LEU A 141 0.34 1.58 9.07
N ARG A 142 -0.80 2.29 9.06
CA ARG A 142 -1.77 2.28 10.17
C ARG A 142 -2.32 0.88 10.46
N LEU A 143 -2.65 0.10 9.43
CA LEU A 143 -3.13 -1.28 9.60
C LEU A 143 -2.03 -2.21 10.13
N LEU A 144 -0.79 -2.06 9.67
CA LEU A 144 0.35 -2.82 10.19
C LEU A 144 0.61 -2.47 11.67
N GLU A 145 0.65 -1.19 12.03
CA GLU A 145 0.81 -0.73 13.41
C GLU A 145 -0.31 -1.23 14.31
N ALA A 146 -1.56 -1.16 13.85
CA ALA A 146 -2.71 -1.73 14.56
C ALA A 146 -2.56 -3.25 14.74
N ALA A 147 -1.95 -3.97 13.80
CA ALA A 147 -1.62 -5.39 13.96
C ALA A 147 -0.43 -5.66 14.90
N GLY A 148 0.14 -4.63 15.53
CA GLY A 148 1.34 -4.74 16.38
C GLY A 148 2.64 -4.87 15.58
N ILE A 149 2.61 -4.59 14.29
CA ILE A 149 3.76 -4.68 13.39
C ILE A 149 4.34 -3.29 13.23
N LYS A 150 5.64 -3.15 13.52
CA LYS A 150 6.41 -1.92 13.29
C LYS A 150 7.31 -2.13 12.08
N PRO A 151 6.82 -1.85 10.86
CA PRO A 151 7.59 -2.11 9.67
C PRO A 151 8.69 -1.04 9.53
N GLU A 152 9.87 -1.44 9.07
CA GLU A 152 10.97 -0.53 8.75
C GLU A 152 11.10 -0.37 7.23
N PRO A 153 11.36 0.84 6.71
CA PRO A 153 11.56 1.04 5.28
C PRO A 153 12.69 0.15 4.75
N PRO A 154 12.56 -0.42 3.54
CA PRO A 154 13.67 -1.13 2.90
C PRO A 154 14.92 -0.25 2.88
N GLN A 155 16.07 -0.81 3.26
CA GLN A 155 17.32 -0.07 3.36
C GLN A 155 17.63 0.70 2.07
N GLY A 156 17.69 2.03 2.14
CA GLY A 156 17.98 2.90 1.00
C GLY A 156 16.85 3.04 -0.03
N GLY A 157 15.65 2.52 0.24
CA GLY A 157 14.46 2.68 -0.59
C GLY A 157 13.85 4.08 -0.53
N TRP A 158 13.11 4.48 -1.57
CA TRP A 158 12.47 5.81 -1.70
C TRP A 158 10.95 5.78 -1.57
N GLN A 159 10.45 4.71 -0.98
CA GLN A 159 9.10 4.24 -1.22
C GLN A 159 8.11 4.65 -0.14
N TRP A 160 8.61 5.17 0.97
CA TRP A 160 7.88 5.46 2.19
C TRP A 160 8.17 6.89 2.63
N TYR A 161 7.12 7.64 3.00
CA TYR A 161 7.22 9.01 3.54
C TYR A 161 6.93 9.05 5.05
N GLY A 162 6.95 7.89 5.71
CA GLY A 162 6.48 7.73 7.09
C GLY A 162 4.97 7.80 7.21
N ARG A 163 4.47 7.85 8.45
CA ARG A 163 3.04 7.97 8.74
C ARG A 163 2.70 9.43 9.07
N THR A 164 1.73 9.98 8.36
CA THR A 164 1.21 11.32 8.65
C THR A 164 0.35 11.30 9.91
N VAL A 165 0.40 12.40 10.67
CA VAL A 165 -0.42 12.65 11.85
C VAL A 165 -1.89 12.73 11.41
N THR A 166 -2.75 11.98 12.09
CA THR A 166 -4.20 12.03 11.89
C THR A 166 -4.86 12.92 12.95
N VAL A 167 -6.12 13.30 12.74
CA VAL A 167 -6.86 14.15 13.70
C VAL A 167 -6.92 13.56 15.11
N TRP A 168 -6.91 12.22 15.22
CA TRP A 168 -6.92 11.50 16.50
C TRP A 168 -5.59 11.59 17.27
N GLU A 169 -4.53 12.06 16.62
CA GLU A 169 -3.16 12.10 17.15
C GLU A 169 -2.66 13.53 17.37
N ILE A 170 -3.45 14.53 16.97
CA ILE A 170 -3.11 15.93 17.20
C ILE A 170 -3.14 16.16 18.73
N PRO A 171 -2.06 16.71 19.33
CA PRO A 171 -2.04 17.01 20.76
C PRO A 171 -3.10 18.06 21.13
N GLU A 172 -3.64 17.97 22.35
CA GLU A 172 -4.70 18.86 22.83
C GLU A 172 -4.29 20.34 22.82
N GLU A 173 -3.03 20.64 23.16
CA GLU A 173 -2.50 21.99 23.11
C GLU A 173 -2.49 22.57 21.68
N VAL A 174 -2.29 21.72 20.67
CA VAL A 174 -2.38 22.12 19.26
C VAL A 174 -3.83 22.35 18.87
N LYS A 175 -4.74 21.45 19.26
CA LYS A 175 -6.18 21.64 19.00
C LYS A 175 -6.68 22.96 19.58
N HIS A 176 -6.36 23.24 20.85
CA HIS A 176 -6.75 24.48 21.53
C HIS A 176 -6.17 25.73 20.86
N LYS A 177 -4.89 25.69 20.45
CA LYS A 177 -4.23 26.80 19.77
C LYS A 177 -4.89 27.17 18.44
N TYR A 178 -5.38 26.18 17.69
CA TYR A 178 -5.92 26.40 16.33
C TYR A 178 -7.45 26.37 16.26
N ALA A 179 -8.18 25.97 17.30
CA ALA A 179 -9.65 25.90 17.31
C ALA A 179 -10.32 27.24 16.93
N THR A 180 -9.76 28.37 17.39
CA THR A 180 -10.29 29.72 17.09
C THR A 180 -10.11 30.14 15.63
N ARG A 181 -9.35 29.37 14.82
CA ARG A 181 -9.12 29.63 13.39
C ARG A 181 -10.09 28.90 12.47
N GLY A 182 -11.20 28.39 13.01
CA GLY A 182 -12.24 27.70 12.26
C GLY A 182 -11.98 26.21 12.03
N PHE A 183 -11.14 25.59 12.87
CA PHE A 183 -10.95 24.14 12.88
C PHE A 183 -11.87 23.51 13.94
N TYR A 184 -12.64 22.51 13.54
CA TYR A 184 -13.67 21.85 14.37
C TYR A 184 -13.21 20.44 14.75
N PHE A 185 -12.08 20.34 15.45
CA PHE A 185 -11.42 19.06 15.70
C PHE A 185 -12.33 18.02 16.38
N ASP A 186 -13.15 18.43 17.34
CA ASP A 186 -14.05 17.52 18.06
C ASP A 186 -15.19 17.01 17.18
N GLU A 187 -15.77 17.89 16.37
CA GLU A 187 -16.79 17.55 15.38
C GLU A 187 -16.23 16.64 14.29
N ASP A 188 -15.02 16.93 13.80
CA ASP A 188 -14.30 16.13 12.81
C ASP A 188 -14.01 14.72 13.36
N ILE A 189 -13.53 14.61 14.60
CA ILE A 189 -13.31 13.32 15.27
C ILE A 189 -14.64 12.56 15.38
N LYS A 190 -15.72 13.20 15.86
CA LYS A 190 -17.05 12.57 15.94
C LYS A 190 -17.56 12.10 14.58
N LEU A 191 -17.36 12.89 13.52
CA LEU A 191 -17.73 12.51 12.16
C LEU A 191 -16.93 11.29 11.69
N LEU A 192 -15.61 11.32 11.85
CA LEU A 192 -14.75 10.25 11.38
C LEU A 192 -14.96 8.96 12.19
N ASP A 193 -15.20 9.05 13.49
CA ASP A 193 -15.56 7.89 14.31
C ASP A 193 -16.89 7.27 13.86
N ARG A 194 -17.88 8.08 13.43
CA ARG A 194 -19.10 7.56 12.80
C ARG A 194 -18.83 6.85 11.46
N VAL A 195 -17.91 7.37 10.64
CA VAL A 195 -17.52 6.72 9.38
C VAL A 195 -16.84 5.38 9.66
N VAL A 196 -15.92 5.34 10.62
CA VAL A 196 -15.28 4.09 11.06
C VAL A 196 -16.36 3.12 11.56
N ALA A 197 -17.29 3.57 12.40
CA ALA A 197 -18.38 2.79 12.99
C ALA A 197 -19.43 2.30 11.98
N ALA A 198 -19.53 2.90 10.79
CA ALA A 198 -20.59 2.62 9.84
C ALA A 198 -20.67 1.11 9.50
N PRO A 199 -21.89 0.56 9.36
CA PRO A 199 -22.07 -0.85 9.04
C PRO A 199 -21.53 -1.17 7.64
N VAL A 200 -20.91 -2.34 7.49
CA VAL A 200 -20.38 -2.84 6.22
C VAL A 200 -21.54 -3.29 5.33
N GLN A 201 -21.67 -2.74 4.12
CA GLN A 201 -22.74 -3.11 3.21
C GLN A 201 -22.45 -4.49 2.57
N GLY A 202 -23.40 -5.42 2.66
CA GLY A 202 -23.34 -6.72 1.95
C GLY A 202 -23.06 -7.95 2.82
N ARG A 203 -22.82 -7.80 4.12
CA ARG A 203 -22.80 -8.91 5.08
C ARG A 203 -23.72 -8.55 6.24
N ARG A 204 -25.01 -8.86 6.09
CA ARG A 204 -25.96 -8.76 7.21
C ARG A 204 -25.47 -9.71 8.29
N ASP A 205 -25.42 -9.22 9.52
CA ASP A 205 -25.16 -10.00 10.72
C ASP A 205 -25.96 -11.30 10.61
N SER A 206 -25.23 -12.42 10.56
CA SER A 206 -25.79 -13.76 10.72
C SER A 206 -26.24 -13.95 12.15
#